data_AF-A0A2M7UAV7-F1
#
_entry.id   AF-A0A2M7UAV7-F1
#
_cell.length_a   1.000
_cell.length_b   1.000
_cell.length_c   1.000
_cell.angle_alpha   90.00
_cell.angle_beta   90.00
_cell.angle_gamma   90.00
#
_symmetry.space_group_name_H-M   'P 1'
#
loop_
_entity.id
_entity.type
_entity.pdbx_description
1 polymer ?
#
loop_
_entity_poly.entity_id
_entity_poly.type
_entity_poly.pdbx_seq_one_letter_code
_entity_poly.pdbx_strand_id
1 'polypeptide(L)'
;QAAWVKLSQFPGFNDTASDKSNGWTILRAWIPILIIIPFYSEATFLSHYFIPGNLDEWLYRTDLRLFGFDLNSALSTGQPLWLDEFFHGVYFSYYGLMVYPAVLLYRESILRFRHYLAGLILLLMVHNLLFVFLPAAGPVHLRVELFPAGTGLLFIPLMNWIYGWGDYAGAAIPSAHVAASIFIFLSLRNQLKQAGQTVLAIWILAIFGSTVYCSYHYGIDVITGICTGLIFYGMYLKWPWLQYKPQQNGGTRQPTTSTSFAPFAPDSAD
;
A
#
# COMPACT_ATOMS: atom_id res chain seq x y z
N GLN A 1 6.82 25.05 21.70
CA GLN A 1 6.24 23.69 21.69
C GLN A 1 5.22 23.65 20.56
N ALA A 2 5.49 22.88 19.51
CA ALA A 2 4.65 22.88 18.32
C ALA A 2 3.29 22.23 18.64
N ALA A 3 2.22 23.03 18.54
CA ALA A 3 0.85 22.61 18.70
C ALA A 3 0.42 21.80 17.48
N TRP A 4 0.67 20.50 17.53
CA TRP A 4 0.26 19.60 16.47
C TRP A 4 -1.10 18.99 16.82
N VAL A 5 -2.08 19.19 15.94
CA VAL A 5 -3.48 18.77 16.07
C VAL A 5 -3.62 17.30 15.66
N LYS A 6 -4.32 16.48 16.46
CA LYS A 6 -4.61 15.08 16.11
C LYS A 6 -5.53 15.00 14.90
N LEU A 7 -5.36 13.99 14.04
CA LEU A 7 -6.25 13.75 12.91
C LEU A 7 -7.72 13.68 13.34
N SER A 8 -8.01 13.07 14.50
CA SER A 8 -9.35 13.02 15.12
C SER A 8 -9.95 14.39 15.52
N GLN A 9 -9.16 15.46 15.52
CA GLN A 9 -9.61 16.81 15.87
C GLN A 9 -9.95 17.66 14.64
N PHE A 10 -9.66 17.19 13.42
CA PHE A 10 -10.06 17.89 12.20
C PHE A 10 -11.56 17.69 11.91
N PRO A 11 -12.31 18.76 11.58
CA PRO A 11 -13.69 18.64 11.12
C PRO A 11 -13.77 17.70 9.91
N GLY A 12 -14.61 16.66 9.99
CA GLY A 12 -14.71 15.58 8.99
C GLY A 12 -13.94 14.29 9.34
N PHE A 13 -13.06 14.30 10.35
CA PHE A 13 -12.47 13.06 10.88
C PHE A 13 -13.36 12.34 11.91
N ASN A 14 -14.37 13.04 12.44
CA ASN A 14 -15.35 12.57 13.42
C ASN A 14 -16.62 11.98 12.82
N ASP A 15 -16.66 11.72 11.50
CA ASP A 15 -17.80 11.08 10.86
C ASP A 15 -18.08 9.73 11.55
N THR A 16 -19.21 9.66 12.26
CA THR A 16 -19.69 8.44 12.87
C THR A 16 -20.02 7.42 11.78
N ALA A 17 -20.05 6.14 12.14
CA ALA A 17 -20.39 5.03 11.24
C ALA A 17 -21.75 5.15 10.51
N SER A 18 -22.55 6.17 10.83
CA SER A 18 -23.90 6.43 10.34
C SER A 18 -23.99 6.94 8.89
N ASP A 19 -22.88 7.13 8.16
CA ASP A 19 -22.93 7.73 6.81
C ASP A 19 -22.17 6.94 5.73
N LYS A 20 -22.05 5.60 5.88
CA LYS A 20 -21.40 4.74 4.87
C LYS A 20 -22.19 4.60 3.56
N SER A 21 -23.45 5.04 3.51
CA SER A 21 -24.31 5.03 2.32
C SER A 21 -24.27 6.33 1.51
N ASN A 22 -23.70 7.41 2.07
CA ASN A 22 -23.55 8.67 1.37
C ASN A 22 -22.39 8.59 0.38
N GLY A 23 -22.71 8.73 -0.91
CA GLY A 23 -21.72 8.67 -1.99
C GLY A 23 -20.58 9.68 -1.83
N TRP A 24 -20.83 10.83 -1.19
CA TRP A 24 -19.82 11.84 -0.93
C TRP A 24 -18.82 11.41 0.15
N THR A 25 -19.29 10.73 1.18
CA THR A 25 -18.46 10.18 2.26
C THR A 25 -17.58 9.04 1.73
N ILE A 26 -18.14 8.18 0.86
CA ILE A 26 -17.37 7.15 0.15
C ILE A 26 -16.31 7.80 -0.73
N LEU A 27 -16.70 8.74 -1.59
CA LEU A 27 -15.76 9.38 -2.52
C LEU A 27 -14.60 10.04 -1.76
N ARG A 28 -14.88 10.84 -0.73
CA ARG A 28 -13.83 11.47 0.09
C ARG A 28 -12.92 10.48 0.81
N ALA A 29 -13.43 9.32 1.20
CA ALA A 29 -12.63 8.29 1.86
C ALA A 29 -11.67 7.59 0.87
N TRP A 30 -12.08 7.41 -0.38
CA TRP A 30 -11.34 6.63 -1.38
C TRP A 30 -10.54 7.47 -2.38
N ILE A 31 -10.89 8.75 -2.57
CA ILE A 31 -10.16 9.67 -3.46
C ILE A 31 -8.65 9.70 -3.21
N PRO A 32 -8.12 9.58 -1.97
CA PRO A 32 -6.67 9.62 -1.77
C PRO A 32 -5.92 8.45 -2.43
N ILE A 33 -6.54 7.27 -2.58
CA ILE A 33 -5.95 6.15 -3.35
C ILE A 33 -5.89 6.50 -4.83
N LEU A 34 -6.96 7.08 -5.38
CA LEU A 34 -7.02 7.41 -6.81
C LEU A 34 -6.03 8.51 -7.18
N ILE A 35 -5.83 9.49 -6.29
CA ILE A 35 -4.88 10.58 -6.48
C ILE A 35 -3.44 10.05 -6.58
N ILE A 36 -3.10 8.87 -6.05
CA ILE A 36 -1.72 8.38 -6.13
C ILE A 36 -1.26 8.09 -7.56
N ILE A 37 -2.20 7.76 -8.44
CA ILE A 37 -1.94 7.37 -9.84
C ILE A 37 -1.30 8.53 -10.63
N PRO A 38 -1.90 9.73 -10.71
CA PRO A 38 -1.27 10.86 -11.40
C PRO A 38 0.05 11.27 -10.74
N PHE A 39 0.17 11.22 -9.41
CA PHE A 39 1.44 11.54 -8.75
C PHE A 39 2.58 10.58 -9.11
N TYR A 40 2.27 9.29 -9.29
CA TYR A 40 3.25 8.32 -9.76
C TYR A 40 3.71 8.66 -11.18
N SER A 41 2.77 8.97 -12.08
CA SER A 41 3.06 9.39 -13.46
C SER A 41 3.92 10.65 -13.52
N GLU A 42 3.65 11.64 -12.67
CA GLU A 42 4.45 12.87 -12.60
C GLU A 42 5.84 12.61 -12.03
N ALA A 43 5.95 11.76 -11.01
CA ALA A 43 7.24 11.42 -10.42
C ALA A 43 8.18 10.74 -11.42
N THR A 44 7.66 9.82 -12.23
CA THR A 44 8.43 9.16 -13.27
C THR A 44 8.80 10.11 -14.41
N PHE A 45 7.86 10.96 -14.84
CA PHE A 45 8.15 12.01 -15.83
C PHE A 45 9.27 12.96 -15.37
N LEU A 46 9.28 13.34 -14.09
CA LEU A 46 10.29 14.23 -13.52
C LEU A 46 11.64 13.53 -13.23
N SER A 47 11.70 12.20 -13.21
CA SER A 47 12.91 11.45 -12.85
C SER A 47 14.11 11.77 -13.77
N HIS A 48 13.86 11.97 -15.06
CA HIS A 48 14.88 12.36 -16.04
C HIS A 48 15.12 13.87 -16.15
N TYR A 49 14.34 14.69 -15.43
CA TYR A 49 14.51 16.15 -15.47
C TYR A 49 15.80 16.58 -14.75
N PHE A 50 16.08 15.98 -13.59
CA PHE A 50 17.26 16.33 -12.78
C PHE A 50 18.49 15.47 -13.10
N ILE A 51 18.28 14.22 -13.54
CA ILE A 51 19.34 13.25 -13.82
C ILE A 51 19.10 12.67 -15.22
N PRO A 52 19.88 13.07 -16.24
CA PRO A 52 19.64 12.67 -17.64
C PRO A 52 19.85 11.19 -17.98
N GLY A 53 20.33 10.37 -17.03
CA GLY A 53 20.65 8.96 -17.24
C GLY A 53 19.88 8.04 -16.30
N ASN A 54 19.87 6.75 -16.62
CA ASN A 54 19.26 5.72 -15.78
C ASN A 54 20.29 5.03 -14.88
N LEU A 55 19.85 4.66 -13.69
CA LEU A 55 20.61 3.85 -12.75
C LEU A 55 20.64 2.36 -13.12
N ASP A 56 19.92 1.93 -14.16
CA ASP A 56 19.73 0.52 -14.53
C ASP A 56 21.04 -0.27 -14.69
N GLU A 57 22.07 0.29 -15.33
CA GLU A 57 23.38 -0.38 -15.46
C GLU A 57 24.06 -0.58 -14.10
N TRP A 58 23.94 0.42 -13.21
CA TRP A 58 24.50 0.32 -11.86
C TRP A 58 23.71 -0.70 -11.02
N LEU A 59 22.38 -0.74 -11.15
CA LEU A 59 21.50 -1.70 -10.49
C LEU A 59 21.81 -3.13 -10.95
N TYR A 60 21.88 -3.34 -12.26
CA TYR A 60 22.23 -4.63 -12.86
C TYR A 60 23.58 -5.16 -12.36
N ARG A 61 24.63 -4.33 -12.37
CA ARG A 61 25.95 -4.72 -11.84
C ARG A 61 25.92 -5.02 -10.34
N THR A 62 25.08 -4.31 -9.59
CA THR A 62 24.92 -4.55 -8.15
C THR A 62 24.25 -5.89 -7.90
N ASP A 63 23.21 -6.21 -8.67
CA ASP A 63 22.56 -7.52 -8.67
C ASP A 63 23.54 -8.65 -9.00
N LEU A 64 24.30 -8.52 -10.09
CA LEU A 64 25.32 -9.50 -10.47
C LEU A 64 26.35 -9.74 -9.36
N ARG A 65 26.77 -8.69 -8.65
CA ARG A 65 27.70 -8.82 -7.51
C ARG A 65 27.06 -9.48 -6.30
N LEU A 66 25.78 -9.22 -6.07
CA LEU A 66 25.06 -9.71 -4.89
C LEU A 66 24.65 -11.18 -5.04
N PHE A 67 24.16 -11.57 -6.21
CA PHE A 67 23.64 -12.91 -6.48
C PHE A 67 24.64 -13.81 -7.23
N GLY A 68 25.64 -13.23 -7.89
CA GLY A 68 26.65 -13.96 -8.67
C GLY A 68 26.20 -14.37 -10.07
N PHE A 69 24.96 -14.09 -10.44
CA PHE A 69 24.37 -14.37 -11.75
C PHE A 69 23.23 -13.39 -12.05
N ASP A 70 22.79 -13.35 -13.31
CA ASP A 70 21.64 -12.55 -13.73
C ASP A 70 20.34 -13.17 -13.18
N LEU A 71 19.82 -12.58 -12.10
CA LEU A 71 18.68 -13.13 -11.37
C LEU A 71 17.40 -13.13 -12.21
N ASN A 72 17.15 -12.09 -13.00
CA ASN A 72 15.96 -11.98 -13.85
C ASN A 72 15.94 -13.09 -14.91
N SER A 73 17.06 -13.23 -15.64
CA SER A 73 17.22 -14.25 -16.67
C SER A 73 17.22 -15.66 -16.09
N ALA A 74 17.91 -15.89 -14.97
CA ALA A 74 17.99 -17.22 -14.35
C ALA A 74 16.63 -17.74 -13.86
N LEU A 75 15.71 -16.84 -13.46
CA LEU A 75 14.39 -17.24 -12.98
C LEU A 75 13.42 -17.60 -14.12
N SER A 76 13.46 -16.85 -15.23
CA SER A 76 12.41 -16.88 -16.25
C SER A 76 12.82 -17.51 -17.59
N THR A 77 14.11 -17.63 -17.90
CA THR A 77 14.56 -18.16 -19.19
C THR A 77 14.12 -19.62 -19.37
N GLY A 78 13.45 -19.90 -20.49
CA GLY A 78 13.04 -21.25 -20.87
C GLY A 78 11.89 -21.83 -20.06
N GLN A 79 11.20 -21.00 -19.27
CA GLN A 79 10.05 -21.45 -18.49
C GLN A 79 8.81 -21.66 -19.39
N PRO A 80 7.88 -22.53 -18.99
CA PRO A 80 6.65 -22.75 -19.74
C PRO A 80 5.66 -21.61 -19.54
N LEU A 81 4.88 -21.32 -20.60
CA LEU A 81 3.91 -20.21 -20.63
C LEU A 81 2.96 -20.16 -19.42
N TRP A 82 2.52 -21.31 -18.90
CA TRP A 82 1.61 -21.34 -17.74
C TRP A 82 2.27 -20.77 -16.48
N LEU A 83 3.58 -20.95 -16.33
CA LEU A 83 4.34 -20.44 -15.18
C LEU A 83 4.56 -18.94 -15.33
N ASP A 84 4.84 -18.48 -16.55
CA ASP A 84 4.93 -17.05 -16.85
C ASP A 84 3.61 -16.33 -16.57
N GLU A 85 2.50 -16.89 -17.05
CA GLU A 85 1.15 -16.40 -16.77
C GLU A 85 0.85 -16.41 -15.26
N PHE A 86 1.25 -17.47 -14.54
CA PHE A 86 1.06 -17.55 -13.10
C PHE A 86 1.81 -16.41 -12.38
N PHE A 87 3.10 -16.19 -12.67
CA PHE A 87 3.86 -15.12 -12.01
C PHE A 87 3.36 -13.72 -12.39
N HIS A 88 2.94 -13.51 -13.64
CA HIS A 88 2.28 -12.25 -14.02
C HIS A 88 0.95 -12.07 -13.28
N GLY A 89 0.18 -13.14 -13.07
CA GLY A 89 -1.04 -13.11 -12.26
C GLY A 89 -0.77 -12.82 -10.78
N VAL A 90 0.29 -13.40 -10.22
CA VAL A 90 0.74 -13.10 -8.85
C VAL A 90 1.18 -11.63 -8.75
N TYR A 91 1.94 -11.13 -9.71
CA TYR A 91 2.33 -9.71 -9.77
C TYR A 91 1.10 -8.80 -9.85
N PHE A 92 0.17 -9.09 -10.77
CA PHE A 92 -1.10 -8.37 -10.91
C PHE A 92 -1.92 -8.37 -9.61
N SER A 93 -1.87 -9.45 -8.83
CA SER A 93 -2.62 -9.54 -7.57
C SER A 93 -2.27 -8.46 -6.54
N TYR A 94 -1.14 -7.78 -6.70
CA TYR A 94 -0.78 -6.60 -5.92
C TYR A 94 -1.87 -5.51 -5.95
N TYR A 95 -2.51 -5.26 -7.10
CA TYR A 95 -3.62 -4.29 -7.18
C TYR A 95 -4.80 -4.72 -6.30
N GLY A 96 -5.06 -6.02 -6.22
CA GLY A 96 -6.03 -6.59 -5.28
C GLY A 96 -5.60 -6.43 -3.83
N LEU A 97 -4.31 -6.66 -3.53
CA LEU A 97 -3.73 -6.47 -2.20
C LEU A 97 -3.82 -5.01 -1.72
N MET A 98 -3.76 -4.04 -2.62
CA MET A 98 -3.95 -2.62 -2.29
C MET A 98 -5.41 -2.30 -1.90
N VAL A 99 -6.38 -2.86 -2.62
CA VAL A 99 -7.80 -2.52 -2.46
C VAL A 99 -8.48 -3.35 -1.38
N TYR A 100 -8.26 -4.66 -1.34
CA TYR A 100 -9.03 -5.59 -0.52
C TYR A 100 -8.91 -5.32 1.00
N PRO A 101 -7.69 -5.18 1.59
CA PRO A 101 -7.53 -4.76 2.97
C PRO A 101 -8.17 -3.42 3.29
N ALA A 102 -8.09 -2.46 2.36
CA ALA A 102 -8.69 -1.15 2.52
C ALA A 102 -10.23 -1.29 2.62
N VAL A 103 -10.84 -2.15 1.80
CA VAL A 103 -12.29 -2.43 1.86
C VAL A 103 -12.67 -3.09 3.20
N LEU A 104 -11.89 -4.07 3.67
CA LEU A 104 -12.15 -4.74 4.95
C LEU A 104 -12.12 -3.73 6.11
N LEU A 105 -11.09 -2.90 6.17
CA LEU A 105 -10.95 -1.87 7.20
C LEU A 105 -12.04 -0.80 7.09
N TYR A 106 -12.43 -0.40 5.88
CA TYR A 106 -13.53 0.55 5.67
C TYR A 106 -14.86 0.00 6.21
N ARG A 107 -15.13 -1.28 5.95
CA ARG A 107 -16.34 -1.98 6.45
C ARG A 107 -16.32 -2.13 7.96
N GLU A 108 -15.15 -2.39 8.54
CA GLU A 108 -15.00 -2.54 9.99
C GLU A 108 -15.06 -1.20 10.74
N SER A 109 -14.18 -0.26 10.42
CA SER A 109 -14.09 1.04 11.10
C SER A 109 -13.48 2.10 10.19
N ILE A 110 -14.26 3.14 9.88
CA ILE A 110 -13.81 4.27 9.06
C ILE A 110 -12.56 4.93 9.65
N LEU A 111 -12.44 4.97 10.98
CA LEU A 111 -11.29 5.55 11.65
C LEU A 111 -10.05 4.67 11.44
N ARG A 112 -10.16 3.34 11.56
CA ARG A 112 -9.04 2.42 11.27
C ARG A 112 -8.60 2.51 9.82
N PHE A 113 -9.57 2.53 8.90
CA PHE A 113 -9.36 2.73 7.47
C PHE A 113 -8.57 4.00 7.18
N ARG A 114 -8.98 5.15 7.74
CA ARG A 114 -8.30 6.44 7.52
C ARG A 114 -6.85 6.43 8.00
N HIS A 115 -6.57 5.86 9.18
CA HIS A 115 -5.19 5.77 9.69
C HIS A 115 -4.32 4.84 8.84
N TYR A 116 -4.84 3.66 8.48
CA TYR A 116 -4.19 2.74 7.56
C TYR A 116 -3.89 3.40 6.21
N LEU A 117 -4.89 4.06 5.65
CA LEU A 117 -4.80 4.67 4.34
C LEU A 117 -3.81 5.85 4.33
N ALA A 118 -3.82 6.67 5.37
CA ALA A 118 -2.87 7.76 5.52
C ALA A 118 -1.42 7.25 5.59
N GLY A 119 -1.18 6.14 6.31
CA GLY A 119 0.15 5.52 6.37
C GLY A 119 0.59 4.94 5.01
N LEU A 120 -0.31 4.24 4.32
CA LEU A 120 -0.04 3.65 3.01
C LEU A 120 0.24 4.73 1.96
N ILE A 121 -0.56 5.79 1.92
CA ILE A 121 -0.37 6.92 0.99
C ILE A 121 0.92 7.66 1.30
N LEU A 122 1.24 7.90 2.57
CA LEU A 122 2.49 8.53 2.95
C LEU A 122 3.69 7.72 2.44
N LEU A 123 3.65 6.39 2.61
CA LEU A 123 4.69 5.50 2.07
C LEU A 123 4.84 5.66 0.55
N LEU A 124 3.72 5.65 -0.19
CA LEU A 124 3.74 5.78 -1.65
C LEU A 124 4.19 7.17 -2.11
N MET A 125 3.80 8.22 -1.39
CA MET A 125 4.26 9.59 -1.67
C MET A 125 5.76 9.75 -1.47
N VAL A 126 6.34 9.12 -0.43
CA VAL A 126 7.79 9.15 -0.29
C VAL A 126 8.47 8.32 -1.37
N HIS A 127 7.92 7.17 -1.77
CA HIS A 127 8.47 6.43 -2.92
C HIS A 127 8.43 7.27 -4.20
N ASN A 128 7.32 7.95 -4.48
CA ASN A 128 7.22 8.88 -5.62
C ASN A 128 8.29 9.98 -5.53
N LEU A 129 8.55 10.56 -4.36
CA LEU A 129 9.64 11.51 -4.19
C LEU A 129 11.02 10.89 -4.45
N LEU A 130 11.26 9.65 -4.01
CA LEU A 130 12.51 8.94 -4.27
C LEU A 130 12.70 8.70 -5.77
N PHE A 131 11.65 8.33 -6.50
CA PHE A 131 11.70 8.09 -7.95
C PHE A 131 12.11 9.32 -8.75
N VAL A 132 11.76 10.53 -8.29
CA VAL A 132 12.24 11.79 -8.91
C VAL A 132 13.77 11.91 -8.87
N PHE A 133 14.42 11.35 -7.85
CA PHE A 133 15.87 11.43 -7.66
C PHE A 133 16.63 10.14 -8.02
N LEU A 134 15.91 9.05 -8.29
CA LEU A 134 16.48 7.74 -8.58
C LEU A 134 15.88 7.20 -9.89
N PRO A 135 16.21 7.80 -11.05
CA PRO A 135 15.68 7.34 -12.32
C PRO A 135 16.16 5.92 -12.61
N ALA A 136 15.24 4.97 -12.57
CA ALA A 136 15.50 3.58 -12.90
C ALA A 136 14.29 3.00 -13.65
N ALA A 137 14.51 2.53 -14.87
CA ALA A 137 13.45 1.92 -15.67
C ALA A 137 13.12 0.49 -15.21
N GLY A 138 14.09 -0.17 -14.58
CA GLY A 138 14.10 -1.61 -14.38
C GLY A 138 14.61 -2.35 -15.63
N PRO A 139 14.60 -3.69 -15.61
CA PRO A 139 15.13 -4.51 -16.69
C PRO A 139 14.18 -4.60 -17.90
N VAL A 140 13.78 -3.45 -18.46
CA VAL A 140 12.80 -3.35 -19.56
C VAL A 140 13.24 -4.13 -20.80
N HIS A 141 14.54 -4.14 -21.10
CA HIS A 141 15.09 -4.90 -22.23
C HIS A 141 14.89 -6.41 -22.04
N LEU A 142 15.20 -6.94 -20.84
CA LEU A 142 14.95 -8.35 -20.51
C LEU A 142 13.46 -8.68 -20.54
N ARG A 143 12.60 -7.78 -20.05
CA ARG A 143 11.15 -7.98 -20.09
C ARG A 143 10.64 -8.21 -21.51
N VAL A 144 11.10 -7.41 -22.47
CA VAL A 144 10.70 -7.53 -23.89
C VAL A 144 11.28 -8.80 -24.53
N GLU A 145 12.50 -9.20 -24.16
CA GLU A 145 13.15 -10.40 -24.66
C GLU A 145 12.49 -11.70 -24.12
N LEU A 146 12.27 -11.74 -22.81
CA LEU A 146 11.73 -12.89 -22.09
C LEU A 146 10.22 -13.05 -22.28
N PHE A 147 9.49 -11.94 -22.43
CA PHE A 147 8.03 -11.94 -22.59
C PHE A 147 7.60 -11.06 -23.79
N PRO A 148 7.88 -11.50 -25.04
CA PRO A 148 7.62 -10.70 -26.22
C PRO A 148 6.14 -10.31 -26.39
N ALA A 149 5.89 -9.15 -27.00
CA ALA A 149 4.53 -8.70 -27.31
C ALA A 149 3.78 -9.73 -28.18
N GLY A 150 2.51 -9.98 -27.85
CA GLY A 150 1.69 -11.00 -28.52
C GLY A 150 1.86 -12.42 -27.97
N THR A 151 2.75 -12.62 -26.99
CA THR A 151 2.76 -13.82 -26.15
C THR A 151 1.83 -13.66 -24.95
N GLY A 152 1.41 -14.78 -24.35
CA GLY A 152 0.51 -14.78 -23.19
C GLY A 152 -0.93 -15.15 -23.52
N LEU A 153 -1.68 -15.43 -22.45
CA LEU A 153 -3.09 -15.81 -22.46
C LEU A 153 -3.96 -14.74 -21.82
N LEU A 154 -3.57 -14.23 -20.65
CA LEU A 154 -4.40 -13.31 -19.88
C LEU A 154 -3.58 -12.26 -19.13
N PHE A 155 -2.70 -12.69 -18.22
CA PHE A 155 -2.02 -11.78 -17.30
C PHE A 155 -0.84 -11.05 -17.96
N ILE A 156 -0.09 -11.72 -18.85
CA ILE A 156 0.96 -11.05 -19.63
C ILE A 156 0.38 -9.91 -20.48
N PRO A 157 -0.63 -10.13 -21.36
CA PRO A 157 -1.20 -9.03 -22.15
C PRO A 157 -1.90 -7.98 -21.29
N LEU A 158 -2.56 -8.37 -20.19
CA LEU A 158 -3.17 -7.41 -19.25
C LEU A 158 -2.12 -6.50 -18.62
N MET A 159 -1.01 -7.06 -18.15
CA MET A 159 0.05 -6.28 -17.54
C MET A 159 0.77 -5.39 -18.56
N ASN A 160 1.00 -5.89 -19.79
CA ASN A 160 1.53 -5.08 -20.88
C ASN A 160 0.60 -3.90 -21.21
N TRP A 161 -0.72 -4.12 -21.18
CA TRP A 161 -1.69 -3.03 -21.33
C TRP A 161 -1.59 -2.02 -20.19
N ILE A 162 -1.59 -2.47 -18.92
CA ILE A 162 -1.47 -1.56 -17.76
C ILE A 162 -0.19 -0.70 -17.85
N TYR A 163 0.94 -1.33 -18.15
CA TYR A 163 2.22 -0.65 -18.27
C TYR A 163 2.30 0.26 -19.51
N GLY A 164 1.58 -0.08 -20.59
CA GLY A 164 1.48 0.78 -21.78
C GLY A 164 0.80 2.14 -21.54
N TRP A 165 -0.01 2.27 -20.49
CA TRP A 165 -0.66 3.54 -20.12
C TRP A 165 0.09 4.34 -19.05
N GLY A 166 1.02 3.73 -18.32
CA GLY A 166 1.54 4.32 -17.07
C GLY A 166 3.05 4.20 -16.84
N ASP A 167 3.80 3.53 -17.71
CA ASP A 167 5.24 3.32 -17.55
C ASP A 167 6.03 4.37 -18.34
N TYR A 168 6.05 5.61 -17.83
CA TYR A 168 7.22 6.45 -18.05
C TYR A 168 8.33 5.79 -17.22
N ALA A 169 9.23 5.04 -17.86
CA ALA A 169 10.36 4.41 -17.21
C ALA A 169 10.99 5.36 -16.16
N GLY A 170 11.27 4.90 -14.92
CA GLY A 170 11.90 5.77 -13.91
C GLY A 170 11.67 5.44 -12.43
N ALA A 171 10.80 4.47 -12.11
CA ALA A 171 10.40 4.16 -10.72
C ALA A 171 10.74 2.74 -10.22
N ALA A 172 11.81 2.13 -10.74
CA ALA A 172 12.17 0.76 -10.33
C ALA A 172 12.72 0.68 -8.89
N ILE A 173 13.61 1.57 -8.48
CA ILE A 173 14.23 1.51 -7.14
C ILE A 173 13.78 2.66 -6.23
N PRO A 174 13.43 2.39 -4.96
CA PRO A 174 13.10 1.09 -4.34
C PRO A 174 11.73 0.57 -4.79
N SER A 175 11.51 -0.75 -4.76
CA SER A 175 10.22 -1.30 -5.21
C SER A 175 9.06 -0.90 -4.28
N ALA A 176 8.18 -0.03 -4.76
CA ALA A 176 6.97 0.38 -4.05
C ALA A 176 5.99 -0.79 -3.85
N HIS A 177 5.93 -1.73 -4.81
CA HIS A 177 5.11 -2.95 -4.70
C HIS A 177 5.50 -3.76 -3.47
N VAL A 178 6.80 -3.94 -3.27
CA VAL A 178 7.37 -4.67 -2.14
C VAL A 178 7.16 -3.90 -0.84
N ALA A 179 7.49 -2.61 -0.81
CA ALA A 179 7.37 -1.78 0.38
C ALA A 179 5.91 -1.68 0.88
N ALA A 180 4.96 -1.46 -0.03
CA ALA A 180 3.54 -1.43 0.30
C ALA A 180 3.04 -2.79 0.77
N SER A 181 3.45 -3.89 0.14
CA SER A 181 3.08 -5.24 0.58
C SER A 181 3.53 -5.52 2.02
N ILE A 182 4.77 -5.15 2.38
CA ILE A 182 5.27 -5.22 3.76
C ILE A 182 4.39 -4.38 4.70
N PHE A 183 4.12 -3.12 4.35
CA PHE A 183 3.27 -2.24 5.17
C PHE A 183 1.87 -2.84 5.40
N ILE A 184 1.26 -3.40 4.36
CA ILE A 184 -0.06 -4.04 4.40
C ILE A 184 -0.03 -5.25 5.34
N PHE A 185 0.94 -6.15 5.16
CA PHE A 185 1.11 -7.31 6.04
C PHE A 185 1.20 -6.90 7.50
N LEU A 186 2.10 -5.97 7.82
CA LEU A 186 2.34 -5.55 9.19
C LEU A 186 1.15 -4.79 9.80
N SER A 187 0.37 -4.09 8.98
CA SER A 187 -0.84 -3.39 9.41
C SER A 187 -2.01 -4.34 9.71
N LEU A 188 -2.06 -5.50 9.04
CA LEU A 188 -3.14 -6.48 9.19
C LEU A 188 -2.80 -7.66 10.09
N ARG A 189 -1.52 -8.00 10.29
CA ARG A 189 -1.09 -9.24 10.96
C ARG A 189 -1.80 -9.51 12.29
N ASN A 190 -1.99 -8.47 13.12
CA ASN A 190 -2.60 -8.61 14.45
C ASN A 190 -4.12 -8.89 14.40
N GLN A 191 -4.74 -8.76 13.23
CA GLN A 191 -6.17 -9.02 12.99
C GLN A 191 -6.39 -10.41 12.40
N LEU A 192 -5.34 -11.02 11.85
CA LEU A 192 -5.38 -12.32 11.21
C LEU A 192 -4.98 -13.39 12.22
N LYS A 193 -5.67 -14.54 12.17
CA LYS A 193 -5.20 -15.77 12.81
C LYS A 193 -3.86 -16.18 12.20
N GLN A 194 -3.05 -16.97 12.92
CA GLN A 194 -1.75 -17.44 12.45
C GLN A 194 -1.78 -18.02 11.03
N ALA A 195 -2.76 -18.89 10.73
CA ALA A 195 -2.92 -19.44 9.37
C ALA A 195 -3.11 -18.34 8.30
N GLY A 196 -3.91 -17.31 8.60
CA GLY A 196 -4.11 -16.18 7.68
C GLY A 196 -2.86 -15.31 7.53
N GLN A 197 -2.07 -15.14 8.59
CA GLN A 197 -0.78 -14.47 8.52
C GLN A 197 0.18 -15.25 7.62
N THR A 198 0.26 -16.58 7.79
CA THR A 198 1.13 -17.44 6.98
C THR A 198 0.75 -17.38 5.51
N VAL A 199 -0.55 -17.51 5.18
CA VAL A 199 -1.02 -17.42 3.79
C VAL A 199 -0.69 -16.06 3.17
N LEU A 200 -0.95 -14.96 3.90
CA LEU A 200 -0.65 -13.62 3.40
C LEU A 200 0.86 -13.41 3.23
N ALA A 201 1.69 -13.91 4.16
CA ALA A 201 3.14 -13.84 4.06
C ALA A 201 3.66 -14.60 2.84
N ILE A 202 3.18 -15.84 2.61
CA ILE A 202 3.54 -16.64 1.43
C ILE A 202 3.14 -15.90 0.15
N TRP A 203 1.93 -15.33 0.10
CA TRP A 203 1.46 -14.59 -1.07
C TRP A 203 2.32 -13.36 -1.36
N ILE A 204 2.71 -12.61 -0.32
CA ILE A 204 3.59 -11.45 -0.46
C ILE A 204 4.99 -11.85 -0.91
N LEU A 205 5.54 -12.95 -0.40
CA LEU A 205 6.81 -13.49 -0.89
C LEU A 205 6.71 -13.92 -2.36
N ALA A 206 5.57 -14.46 -2.79
CA ALA A 206 5.32 -14.77 -4.18
C ALA A 206 5.28 -13.49 -5.05
N ILE A 207 4.73 -12.38 -4.54
CA ILE A 207 4.80 -11.06 -5.19
C ILE A 207 6.26 -10.61 -5.32
N PHE A 208 7.11 -10.84 -4.32
CA PHE A 208 8.53 -10.45 -4.39
C PHE A 208 9.29 -11.30 -5.41
N GLY A 209 8.96 -12.59 -5.52
CA GLY A 209 9.48 -13.44 -6.57
C GLY A 209 9.01 -12.96 -7.95
N SER A 210 7.71 -12.66 -8.09
CA SER A 210 7.14 -12.23 -9.37
C SER A 210 7.67 -10.88 -9.84
N THR A 211 7.99 -9.96 -8.93
CA THR A 211 8.58 -8.64 -9.30
C THR A 211 9.88 -8.79 -10.09
N VAL A 212 10.70 -9.80 -9.75
CA VAL A 212 11.97 -10.08 -10.44
C VAL A 212 11.76 -11.03 -11.60
N TYR A 213 10.97 -12.09 -11.41
CA TYR A 213 10.65 -13.08 -12.46
C TYR A 213 10.10 -12.40 -13.72
N CYS A 214 9.12 -11.51 -13.56
CA CYS A 214 8.48 -10.80 -14.67
C CYS A 214 9.33 -9.63 -15.21
N SER A 215 10.54 -9.44 -14.70
CA SER A 215 11.46 -8.36 -15.11
C SER A 215 10.85 -6.95 -14.99
N TYR A 216 10.07 -6.71 -13.93
CA TYR A 216 9.67 -5.35 -13.54
C TYR A 216 10.72 -4.66 -12.68
N HIS A 217 11.50 -5.46 -11.96
CA HIS A 217 12.49 -4.99 -10.99
C HIS A 217 13.75 -5.85 -11.02
N TYR A 218 14.86 -5.26 -10.62
CA TYR A 218 16.07 -5.99 -10.21
C TYR A 218 15.87 -6.55 -8.79
N GLY A 219 16.66 -7.54 -8.39
CA GLY A 219 16.64 -8.12 -7.05
C GLY A 219 16.97 -7.10 -5.95
N ILE A 220 17.89 -6.17 -6.19
CA ILE A 220 18.22 -5.08 -5.26
C ILE A 220 17.02 -4.16 -5.00
N ASP A 221 16.12 -3.98 -5.96
CA ASP A 221 14.91 -3.17 -5.80
C ASP A 221 13.96 -3.81 -4.78
N VAL A 222 13.92 -5.14 -4.73
CA VAL A 222 13.17 -5.91 -3.74
C VAL A 222 13.76 -5.73 -2.35
N ILE A 223 15.09 -5.86 -2.22
CA ILE A 223 15.78 -5.69 -0.93
C ILE A 223 15.55 -4.28 -0.40
N THR A 224 15.76 -3.28 -1.23
CA THR A 224 15.54 -1.87 -0.85
C THR A 224 14.07 -1.59 -0.55
N GLY A 225 13.13 -2.18 -1.30
CA GLY A 225 11.69 -2.13 -0.99
C GLY A 225 11.32 -2.75 0.36
N ILE A 226 11.93 -3.88 0.74
CA ILE A 226 11.75 -4.48 2.08
C ILE A 226 12.26 -3.51 3.14
N CYS A 227 13.47 -2.97 2.95
CA CYS A 227 14.08 -2.02 3.89
C CYS A 227 13.22 -0.77 4.05
N THR A 228 12.80 -0.13 2.95
CA THR A 228 11.95 1.06 3.02
C THR A 228 10.60 0.75 3.64
N GLY A 229 9.94 -0.36 3.28
CA GLY A 229 8.67 -0.78 3.88
C GLY A 229 8.76 -0.96 5.41
N LEU A 230 9.82 -1.61 5.90
CA LEU A 230 10.06 -1.80 7.33
C LEU A 230 10.35 -0.48 8.05
N ILE A 231 11.21 0.37 7.48
CA ILE A 231 11.55 1.69 8.04
C ILE A 231 10.27 2.53 8.13
N PHE A 232 9.49 2.61 7.05
CA PHE A 232 8.24 3.37 7.01
C PHE A 232 7.22 2.85 8.00
N TYR A 233 7.05 1.53 8.10
CA TYR A 233 6.14 0.97 9.11
C TYR A 233 6.61 1.30 10.54
N GLY A 234 7.91 1.26 10.81
CA GLY A 234 8.48 1.69 12.09
C GLY A 234 8.22 3.17 12.39
N MET A 235 8.34 4.05 11.40
CA MET A 235 8.01 5.48 11.50
C MET A 235 6.51 5.68 11.73
N TYR A 236 5.66 4.99 10.96
CA TYR A 236 4.20 4.99 11.10
C TYR A 236 3.79 4.62 12.52
N LEU A 237 4.41 3.59 13.10
CA LEU A 237 4.18 3.20 14.50
C LEU A 237 4.64 4.24 15.51
N LYS A 238 5.56 5.16 15.19
CA LYS A 238 5.98 6.22 16.13
C LYS A 238 5.20 7.52 15.97
N TRP A 239 4.46 7.66 14.88
CA TRP A 239 3.81 8.90 14.49
C TRP A 239 2.44 9.04 15.18
N PRO A 240 2.28 9.90 16.20
CA PRO A 240 1.13 9.84 17.12
C PRO A 240 -0.23 10.07 16.46
N TRP A 241 -0.27 10.78 15.32
CA TRP A 241 -1.51 11.06 14.57
C TRP A 241 -1.86 9.96 13.56
N LEU A 242 -0.92 9.07 13.23
CA LEU A 242 -1.16 7.93 12.34
C LEU A 242 -1.50 6.65 13.14
N GLN A 243 -1.32 6.65 14.46
CA GLN A 243 -1.74 5.54 15.30
C GLN A 243 -3.25 5.57 15.56
N TYR A 244 -3.94 4.51 15.13
CA TYR A 244 -5.27 4.21 15.64
C TYR A 244 -5.18 3.75 17.10
N LYS A 245 -5.73 4.54 18.03
CA LYS A 245 -5.99 4.10 19.41
C LYS A 245 -7.49 3.79 19.52
N PRO A 246 -7.90 2.55 19.83
CA PRO A 246 -9.30 2.25 20.10
C PRO A 246 -9.80 3.19 21.20
N GLN A 247 -10.96 3.82 21.02
CA GLN A 247 -11.64 4.45 22.16
C GLN A 247 -11.90 3.34 23.18
N GLN A 248 -11.30 3.48 24.38
CA GLN A 248 -11.67 2.66 25.51
C GLN A 248 -13.08 3.06 25.94
N ASN A 249 -14.12 2.49 25.32
CA ASN A 249 -15.46 2.50 25.88
C ASN A 249 -15.50 1.49 27.03
N GLY A 250 -14.79 1.84 28.11
CA GLY A 250 -14.88 1.24 29.45
C GLY A 250 -15.62 2.17 30.40
N GLY A 251 -16.52 3.01 29.89
CA GLY A 251 -17.50 3.70 30.73
C GLY A 251 -18.51 2.66 31.21
N THR A 252 -18.28 2.12 32.40
CA THR A 252 -19.35 1.56 33.24
C THR A 252 -20.55 2.49 33.11
N ARG A 253 -21.66 2.00 32.52
CA ARG A 253 -22.95 2.64 32.73
C ARG A 253 -23.16 2.61 34.25
N GLN A 254 -22.95 3.74 34.92
CA GLN A 254 -23.52 3.92 36.25
C GLN A 254 -25.03 3.72 36.08
N PRO A 255 -25.65 2.82 36.85
CA PRO A 255 -27.10 2.77 36.90
C PRO A 255 -27.55 4.15 37.39
N THR A 256 -28.35 4.84 36.58
CA THR A 256 -29.08 6.00 37.04
C THR A 256 -29.99 5.54 38.17
N THR A 257 -29.57 5.74 39.42
CA THR A 257 -30.45 5.64 40.59
C THR A 257 -31.44 6.80 40.49
N SER A 258 -32.56 6.56 39.81
CA SER A 258 -33.73 7.41 39.89
C SER A 258 -34.42 7.16 41.23
N THR A 259 -33.98 7.86 42.27
CA THR A 259 -34.71 7.96 43.54
C THR A 259 -34.52 9.35 44.13
N SER A 260 -35.49 10.23 43.92
CA SER A 260 -36.25 10.81 45.04
C SER A 260 -37.45 11.56 44.50
N PHE A 261 -38.63 11.06 44.86
CA PHE A 261 -39.91 11.74 44.76
C PHE A 261 -39.82 13.12 45.41
N ALA A 262 -40.32 14.16 44.71
CA ALA A 262 -40.65 15.43 45.34
C ALA A 262 -41.87 15.22 46.27
N PRO A 263 -41.87 15.75 47.50
CA PRO A 263 -43.03 15.67 48.36
C PRO A 263 -44.14 16.59 47.85
N PHE A 264 -45.36 16.05 47.82
CA PHE A 264 -46.61 16.75 47.67
C PHE A 264 -46.69 17.95 48.64
N ALA A 265 -46.98 19.14 48.11
CA ALA A 265 -47.49 20.25 48.90
C ALA A 265 -49.01 20.03 49.10
N PRO A 266 -49.56 20.21 50.32
CA PRO A 266 -50.99 20.12 50.55
C PRO A 266 -51.71 21.40 50.11
N ASP A 267 -52.94 21.21 49.64
CA ASP A 267 -53.91 22.26 49.36
C ASP A 267 -54.15 23.16 50.59
N SER A 268 -54.30 24.47 50.33
CA SER A 268 -55.05 25.36 51.21
C SER A 268 -55.99 26.21 50.37
N ALA A 269 -57.28 25.97 50.59
CA ALA A 269 -58.40 26.79 50.15
C ALA A 269 -58.36 28.19 50.78
N ASP A 270 -58.60 29.22 49.97
CA ASP A 270 -59.69 30.21 50.07
C ASP A 270 -59.64 31.15 48.87
#